data_AF-A0A915NHD4-F1
#
_entry.id   AF-A0A915NHD4-F1
#
_cell.length_a   1.000
_cell.length_b   1.000
_cell.length_c   1.000
_cell.angle_alpha   90.00
_cell.angle_beta   90.00
_cell.angle_gamma   90.00
#
_symmetry.space_group_name_H-M   'P 1'
#
loop_
_entity.id
_entity.type
_entity.pdbx_description
1 polymer ?
#
loop_
_entity_poly.entity_id
_entity_poly.type
_entity_poly.pdbx_seq_one_letter_code
_entity_poly.pdbx_strand_id
1 'polypeptide(L)'
;MKYQHYLLIICAYSPESLEGPSICDIIESRLTFLIIKKFETLKFIKYFHINPKALFKRENCPEATNIKEKDWKCTGWGIGFKIKKEKIKENNIIVQSLKDKIKSLKENDLKKYIKVDEEEKIKIGASYLNEKNFEKFIKA
;
A
#
# COMPACT_ATOMS: atom_id res chain seq x y z
N MET A 1 11.38 5.19 -14.59
CA MET A 1 10.71 5.46 -13.29
C MET A 1 11.30 6.74 -12.65
N LYS A 2 10.60 7.44 -11.75
CA LYS A 2 11.07 8.72 -11.15
C LYS A 2 11.67 8.59 -9.73
N TYR A 3 11.40 7.49 -9.04
CA TYR A 3 11.82 7.24 -7.64
C TYR A 3 12.61 5.95 -7.52
N GLN A 4 13.54 5.90 -6.56
CA GLN A 4 14.35 4.72 -6.26
C GLN A 4 13.62 3.73 -5.33
N HIS A 5 12.60 4.22 -4.63
CA HIS A 5 11.85 3.49 -3.61
C HIS A 5 10.36 3.71 -3.80
N TYR A 6 9.59 2.64 -3.62
CA TYR A 6 8.15 2.64 -3.71
C TYR A 6 7.53 1.93 -2.52
N LEU A 7 6.39 2.46 -2.08
CA LEU A 7 5.46 1.75 -1.23
C LEU A 7 4.25 1.34 -2.09
N LEU A 8 4.02 0.04 -2.19
CA LEU A 8 2.85 -0.54 -2.81
C LEU A 8 1.79 -0.77 -1.73
N ILE A 9 0.56 -0.31 -1.97
CA ILE A 9 -0.61 -0.59 -1.14
C ILE A 9 -1.62 -1.32 -2.00
N ILE A 10 -2.23 -2.37 -1.46
CA ILE A 10 -3.23 -3.19 -2.17
C ILE A 10 -4.45 -3.32 -1.27
N CYS A 11 -5.63 -3.06 -1.83
CA CYS A 11 -6.92 -3.42 -1.28
C CYS A 11 -7.53 -4.48 -2.18
N ALA A 12 -7.91 -5.61 -1.61
CA ALA A 12 -8.46 -6.76 -2.31
C ALA A 12 -9.76 -7.18 -1.65
N TYR A 13 -10.71 -7.67 -2.45
CA TYR A 13 -11.98 -8.15 -1.94
C TYR A 13 -12.52 -9.28 -2.80
N SER A 14 -13.26 -10.20 -2.17
CA SER A 14 -14.03 -11.22 -2.88
C SER A 14 -15.14 -10.56 -3.71
N PRO A 15 -15.51 -11.13 -4.87
CA PRO A 15 -16.68 -10.71 -5.62
C PRO A 15 -17.98 -10.69 -4.81
N GLU A 16 -18.06 -11.52 -3.76
CA GLU A 16 -19.23 -11.63 -2.88
C GLU A 16 -19.25 -10.56 -1.78
N SER A 17 -18.21 -9.73 -1.68
CA SER A 17 -18.16 -8.63 -0.72
C SER A 17 -19.00 -7.46 -1.22
N LEU A 18 -20.08 -7.15 -0.50
CA LEU A 18 -20.94 -6.00 -0.78
C LEU A 18 -20.20 -4.67 -0.51
N GLU A 19 -19.36 -4.63 0.52
CA GLU A 19 -18.68 -3.41 0.97
C GLU A 19 -17.24 -3.26 0.42
N GLY A 20 -16.65 -4.35 -0.08
CA GLY A 20 -15.28 -4.41 -0.58
C GLY A 20 -14.88 -3.29 -1.56
N PRO A 21 -15.66 -3.05 -2.63
CA PRO A 21 -15.39 -1.95 -3.56
C PRO A 21 -15.36 -0.58 -2.86
N SER A 22 -16.37 -0.30 -2.03
CA SER A 22 -16.52 0.96 -1.31
C SER A 22 -15.39 1.18 -0.30
N ILE A 23 -14.96 0.11 0.38
CA ILE A 23 -13.82 0.14 1.30
C ILE A 23 -12.53 0.49 0.55
N CYS A 24 -12.30 -0.08 -0.62
CA CYS A 24 -11.13 0.29 -1.43
C CYS A 24 -11.17 1.75 -1.89
N ASP A 25 -12.34 2.30 -2.25
CA ASP A 25 -12.48 3.72 -2.59
C ASP A 25 -12.26 4.64 -1.37
N ILE A 26 -12.71 4.24 -0.17
CA ILE A 26 -12.43 4.97 1.07
C ILE A 26 -10.92 5.04 1.31
N ILE A 27 -10.22 3.91 1.14
CA ILE A 27 -8.76 3.86 1.25
C ILE A 27 -8.11 4.81 0.26
N GLU A 28 -8.54 4.82 -1.01
CA GLU A 28 -8.05 5.74 -2.03
C GLU A 28 -8.18 7.21 -1.59
N SER A 29 -9.38 7.60 -1.14
CA SER A 29 -9.67 8.97 -0.71
C SER A 29 -8.85 9.42 0.51
N ARG A 30 -8.49 8.47 1.40
CA ARG A 30 -7.75 8.73 2.64
C ARG A 30 -6.25 8.53 2.50
N LEU A 31 -5.79 7.88 1.43
CA LEU A 31 -4.42 7.43 1.23
C LEU A 31 -3.42 8.57 1.44
N THR A 32 -3.70 9.71 0.80
CA THR A 32 -2.87 10.93 0.87
C THR A 32 -2.68 11.39 2.30
N PHE A 33 -3.77 11.52 3.06
CA PHE A 33 -3.74 11.95 4.45
C PHE A 33 -3.00 10.94 5.35
N LEU A 34 -3.29 9.64 5.18
CA LEU A 34 -2.68 8.57 5.96
C LEU A 34 -1.16 8.52 5.76
N ILE A 35 -0.72 8.69 4.51
CA ILE A 35 0.71 8.65 4.17
C ILE A 35 1.40 9.92 4.63
N ILE A 36 0.83 11.12 4.38
CA ILE A 36 1.42 12.39 4.81
C ILE A 36 1.69 12.36 6.31
N LYS A 37 0.66 12.07 7.13
CA LYS A 37 0.80 12.00 8.59
C LYS A 37 1.89 11.04 9.05
N LYS A 38 2.14 9.95 8.31
CA LYS A 38 3.16 8.96 8.71
C LYS A 38 4.54 9.29 8.15
N PHE A 39 4.63 9.72 6.90
CA PHE A 39 5.90 10.01 6.22
C PHE A 39 6.53 11.31 6.76
N GLU A 40 5.72 12.30 7.18
CA GLU A 40 6.22 13.51 7.85
C GLU A 40 6.96 13.19 9.17
N THR A 41 6.57 12.12 9.87
CA THR A 41 7.28 11.69 11.09
C THR A 41 8.64 11.05 10.80
N LEU A 42 8.95 10.73 9.53
CA LEU A 42 10.18 10.07 9.12
C LEU A 42 11.20 11.10 8.63
N LYS A 43 12.02 11.63 9.55
CA LYS A 43 12.99 12.71 9.30
C LYS A 43 14.02 12.41 8.19
N PHE A 44 14.22 11.14 7.84
CA PHE A 44 15.14 10.68 6.80
C PHE A 44 14.50 10.64 5.40
N ILE A 45 13.18 10.75 5.26
CA ILE A 45 12.52 10.91 3.96
C ILE A 45 12.76 12.35 3.50
N LYS A 46 13.36 12.53 2.32
CA LYS A 46 13.62 13.85 1.75
C LYS A 46 12.33 14.45 1.18
N TYR A 47 11.59 13.62 0.45
CA TYR A 47 10.25 13.91 -0.05
C TYR A 47 9.61 12.59 -0.51
N PHE A 48 8.29 12.60 -0.57
CA PHE A 48 7.49 11.52 -1.16
C PHE A 48 6.52 12.11 -2.19
N HIS A 49 6.10 11.27 -3.12
CA HIS A 49 5.08 11.59 -4.10
C HIS A 49 4.07 10.46 -4.11
N ILE A 50 2.85 10.83 -3.77
CA ILE A 50 1.71 9.96 -3.85
C ILE A 50 1.17 10.14 -5.26
N ASN A 51 1.20 9.09 -6.08
CA ASN A 51 0.42 9.11 -7.30
C ASN A 51 -1.06 8.98 -6.88
N PRO A 52 -1.92 9.97 -7.14
CA PRO A 52 -3.31 9.93 -6.70
C PRO A 52 -4.12 8.88 -7.44
N LYS A 53 -3.61 8.34 -8.56
CA LYS A 53 -4.27 7.29 -9.31
C LYS A 53 -3.77 5.91 -8.88
N ALA A 54 -4.71 4.98 -8.70
CA ALA A 54 -4.41 3.57 -8.61
C ALA A 54 -3.60 3.08 -9.84
N LEU A 55 -2.69 2.14 -9.61
CA LEU A 55 -1.93 1.42 -10.63
C LEU A 55 -2.83 0.47 -11.43
N PHE A 56 -3.76 -0.18 -10.73
CA PHE A 56 -4.86 -1.00 -11.26
C PHE A 56 -6.06 -0.79 -10.34
N LYS A 57 -7.28 -0.80 -10.90
CA LYS A 57 -8.49 -0.49 -10.14
C LYS A 57 -9.60 -1.50 -10.39
N ARG A 58 -9.98 -2.22 -9.33
CA ARG A 58 -11.03 -3.25 -9.34
C ARG A 58 -10.80 -4.34 -10.40
N GLU A 59 -9.54 -4.64 -10.67
CA GLU A 59 -9.11 -5.69 -11.61
C GLU A 59 -8.86 -6.99 -10.85
N ASN A 60 -8.68 -8.11 -11.56
CA ASN A 60 -8.22 -9.33 -10.89
C ASN A 60 -6.87 -9.06 -10.22
N CYS A 61 -6.66 -9.63 -9.04
CA CYS A 61 -5.40 -9.45 -8.32
C CYS A 61 -4.21 -9.94 -9.15
N PRO A 62 -3.19 -9.08 -9.42
CA PRO A 62 -2.02 -9.50 -10.18
C PRO A 62 -1.32 -10.69 -9.51
N GLU A 63 -0.72 -11.60 -10.29
CA GLU A 63 0.02 -12.77 -9.74
C GLU A 63 1.20 -12.34 -8.86
N ALA A 64 1.76 -11.17 -9.15
CA ALA A 64 2.81 -10.57 -8.34
C ALA A 64 2.34 -10.13 -6.94
N THR A 65 1.03 -10.20 -6.66
CA THR A 65 0.47 -10.05 -5.32
C THR A 65 0.47 -11.41 -4.60
N ASN A 66 0.72 -11.44 -3.29
CA ASN A 66 0.66 -12.68 -2.49
C ASN A 66 -0.79 -13.12 -2.19
N ILE A 67 -1.77 -12.71 -3.00
CA ILE A 67 -3.18 -13.02 -2.82
C ILE A 67 -3.47 -14.29 -3.62
N LYS A 68 -3.86 -15.36 -2.92
CA LYS A 68 -4.03 -16.69 -3.52
C LYS A 68 -5.40 -16.88 -4.14
N GLU A 69 -6.35 -16.02 -3.81
CA GLU A 69 -7.73 -16.10 -4.29
C GLU A 69 -7.85 -15.52 -5.71
N LYS A 70 -8.04 -16.42 -6.69
CA LYS A 70 -7.99 -16.09 -8.12
C LYS A 70 -9.08 -15.12 -8.59
N ASP A 71 -10.23 -15.13 -7.94
CA ASP A 71 -11.40 -14.33 -8.36
C ASP A 71 -11.51 -13.00 -7.61
N TRP A 72 -10.60 -12.73 -6.69
CA TRP A 72 -10.64 -11.50 -5.93
C TRP A 72 -10.29 -10.30 -6.81
N LYS A 73 -11.00 -9.21 -6.56
CA LYS A 73 -10.75 -7.92 -7.19
C LYS A 73 -9.81 -7.11 -6.33
N CYS A 74 -8.89 -6.41 -6.97
CA CYS A 74 -7.83 -5.67 -6.35
C CYS A 74 -7.78 -4.23 -6.88
N THR A 75 -7.46 -3.31 -5.98
CA THR A 75 -7.06 -1.94 -6.30
C THR A 75 -5.70 -1.69 -5.64
N GLY A 76 -4.75 -1.16 -6.41
CA GLY A 76 -3.37 -0.98 -5.95
C GLY A 76 -2.86 0.43 -6.15
N TRP A 77 -2.07 0.95 -5.21
CA TRP A 77 -1.48 2.28 -5.29
C TRP A 77 0.03 2.21 -5.08
N GLY A 78 0.78 3.00 -5.86
CA GLY A 78 2.23 3.12 -5.75
C GLY A 78 2.64 4.51 -5.27
N ILE A 79 3.38 4.57 -4.17
CA ILE A 79 3.88 5.83 -3.59
C ILE A 79 5.39 5.85 -3.71
N GLY A 80 5.89 6.72 -4.59
CA GLY A 80 7.32 6.90 -4.77
C GLY A 80 7.90 7.79 -3.69
N PHE A 81 9.09 7.47 -3.17
CA PHE A 81 9.75 8.34 -2.20
C PHE A 81 11.27 8.37 -2.39
N LYS A 82 11.89 9.43 -1.87
CA LYS A 82 13.34 9.61 -1.87
C LYS A 82 13.85 9.75 -0.45
N ILE A 83 14.90 9.01 -0.14
CA ILE A 83 15.58 9.04 1.16
C ILE A 83 16.71 10.07 1.10
N LYS A 84 16.96 10.80 2.20
CA LYS A 84 18.13 11.67 2.33
C LYS A 84 19.37 10.77 2.32
N LYS A 85 20.29 11.00 1.37
CA LYS A 85 21.52 10.20 1.23
C LYS A 85 22.39 10.39 2.46
N GLU A 86 22.28 9.50 3.44
CA GLU A 86 23.24 9.27 4.52
C GLU A 86 23.11 7.81 4.99
N LYS A 87 24.19 7.05 4.81
CA LYS A 87 24.44 5.63 5.18
C LYS A 87 23.39 4.57 4.78
N ILE A 88 23.65 3.93 3.63
CA ILE A 88 22.97 2.77 3.02
C ILE A 88 23.18 1.44 3.82
N LYS A 89 23.15 1.49 5.16
CA LYS A 89 23.09 0.29 6.03
C LYS A 89 21.74 0.15 6.74
N GLU A 90 20.87 1.17 6.65
CA GLU A 90 19.60 1.23 7.36
C GLU A 90 18.37 0.91 6.48
N ASN A 91 18.56 0.52 5.20
CA ASN A 91 17.44 0.17 4.30
C ASN A 91 16.51 -0.90 4.90
N ASN A 92 17.05 -1.90 5.60
CA ASN A 92 16.22 -2.91 6.26
C ASN A 92 15.41 -2.34 7.43
N ILE A 93 15.96 -1.38 8.18
CA ILE A 93 15.26 -0.69 9.28
C ILE A 93 14.14 0.18 8.72
N ILE A 94 14.36 0.84 7.58
CA ILE A 94 13.37 1.66 6.88
C ILE A 94 12.20 0.80 6.40
N VAL A 95 12.50 -0.33 5.74
CA VAL A 95 11.48 -1.28 5.26
C VAL A 95 10.69 -1.88 6.43
N GLN A 96 11.37 -2.25 7.52
CA GLN A 96 10.73 -2.82 8.68
C GLN A 96 9.86 -1.79 9.42
N SER A 97 10.36 -0.58 9.67
CA SER A 97 9.59 0.49 10.30
C SER A 97 8.36 0.91 9.49
N LEU A 98 8.45 0.92 8.15
CA LEU A 98 7.32 1.15 7.26
C LEU A 98 6.32 -0.02 7.29
N LYS A 99 6.80 -1.27 7.23
CA LYS A 99 5.94 -2.45 7.36
C LYS A 99 5.21 -2.48 8.70
N ASP A 100 5.89 -2.21 9.80
CA ASP A 100 5.31 -2.16 11.15
C ASP A 100 4.30 -1.03 11.29
N LYS A 101 4.57 0.14 10.68
CA LYS A 101 3.60 1.23 10.63
C LYS A 101 2.39 0.90 9.76
N ILE A 102 2.54 0.19 8.65
CA ILE A 102 1.38 -0.20 7.82
C ILE A 102 0.59 -1.33 8.46
N LYS A 103 1.27 -2.25 9.15
CA LYS A 103 0.61 -3.26 9.99
C LYS A 103 -0.18 -2.60 11.13
N SER A 104 0.39 -1.60 11.81
CA SER A 104 -0.35 -0.83 12.82
C SER A 104 -1.44 0.07 12.23
N LEU A 105 -1.35 0.51 10.97
CA LEU A 105 -2.46 1.18 10.26
C LEU A 105 -3.64 0.22 10.03
N LYS A 106 -3.34 -1.04 9.66
CA LYS A 106 -4.33 -2.13 9.56
C LYS A 106 -5.02 -2.39 10.90
N GLU A 107 -4.27 -2.32 12.00
CA GLU A 107 -4.78 -2.66 13.33
C GLU A 107 -5.50 -1.48 14.03
N ASN A 108 -5.03 -0.24 13.89
CA ASN A 108 -5.50 0.89 14.72
C ASN A 108 -6.38 1.90 13.99
N ASP A 109 -6.15 2.16 12.69
CA ASP A 109 -6.88 3.19 11.95
C ASP A 109 -8.02 2.56 11.14
N LEU A 110 -7.79 1.40 10.52
CA LEU A 110 -8.85 0.72 9.74
C LEU A 110 -9.99 0.18 10.63
N LYS A 111 -9.71 -0.33 11.83
CA LYS A 111 -10.74 -0.74 12.80
C LYS A 111 -11.60 0.41 13.35
N LYS A 112 -11.13 1.67 13.27
CA LYS A 112 -11.86 2.86 13.75
C LYS A 112 -12.81 3.46 12.72
N TYR A 113 -12.51 3.28 11.43
CA TYR A 113 -13.34 3.78 10.34
C TYR A 113 -14.20 2.70 9.70
N ILE A 114 -13.88 1.43 9.94
CA ILE A 114 -14.58 0.27 9.41
C ILE A 114 -14.64 -0.74 10.56
N LYS A 115 -15.84 -1.17 10.97
CA LYS A 115 -15.98 -2.45 11.69
C LYS A 115 -15.63 -3.53 10.67
N VAL A 116 -14.34 -3.78 10.48
CA VAL A 116 -13.89 -4.95 9.73
C VAL A 116 -14.12 -6.11 10.69
N ASP A 117 -15.33 -6.67 10.65
CA ASP A 117 -15.53 -8.01 11.20
C ASP A 117 -14.51 -8.92 10.52
N GLU A 118 -13.86 -9.79 11.30
CA GLU A 118 -12.89 -10.76 10.77
C GLU A 118 -13.52 -11.76 9.78
N GLU A 119 -14.84 -11.65 9.55
CA GLU A 119 -15.64 -12.34 8.54
C GLU A 119 -15.69 -11.65 7.16
N GLU A 120 -15.23 -10.41 7.04
CA GLU A 120 -15.31 -9.72 5.75
C GLU A 120 -14.24 -10.21 4.78
N LYS A 121 -14.69 -10.60 3.59
CA LYS A 121 -13.91 -11.08 2.45
C LYS A 121 -13.09 -9.95 1.80
N ILE A 122 -12.33 -9.20 2.60
CA ILE A 122 -11.54 -8.03 2.23
C ILE A 122 -10.14 -8.18 2.84
N LYS A 123 -9.10 -7.89 2.06
CA LYS A 123 -7.69 -7.94 2.45
C LYS A 123 -7.01 -6.65 2.06
N ILE A 124 -6.35 -6.03 3.02
CA ILE A 124 -5.52 -4.84 2.79
C ILE A 124 -4.08 -5.21 3.11
N GLY A 125 -3.17 -4.89 2.19
CA GLY A 125 -1.76 -5.18 2.31
C GLY A 125 -0.90 -4.00 1.85
N ALA A 126 0.36 -3.99 2.28
CA ALA A 126 1.34 -3.09 1.71
C ALA A 126 2.74 -3.71 1.69
N SER A 127 3.56 -3.25 0.76
CA SER A 127 4.89 -3.79 0.52
C SER A 127 5.84 -2.71 0.05
N TYR A 128 7.07 -2.76 0.54
CA TYR A 128 8.15 -1.96 -0.01
C TYR A 128 8.71 -2.62 -1.27
N LEU A 129 8.93 -1.82 -2.30
CA LEU A 129 9.59 -2.24 -3.53
C LEU A 129 10.70 -1.24 -3.85
N ASN A 130 11.89 -1.75 -4.21
CA ASN A 130 12.87 -0.91 -4.91
C ASN A 130 12.38 -0.66 -6.35
N GLU A 131 12.99 0.29 -7.04
CA GLU A 131 12.65 0.64 -8.42
C GLU A 131 12.55 -0.59 -9.35
N LYS A 132 13.55 -1.48 -9.33
CA LYS A 132 13.57 -2.67 -10.19
C LYS A 132 12.39 -3.61 -9.92
N ASN A 133 12.06 -3.86 -8.66
CA ASN A 133 10.97 -4.75 -8.27
C ASN A 133 9.61 -4.11 -8.53
N PHE A 134 9.50 -2.79 -8.39
CA PHE A 134 8.28 -2.05 -8.73
C PHE A 134 8.01 -2.06 -10.25
N GLU A 135 9.06 -1.90 -11.07
CA GLU A 135 8.93 -2.04 -12.53
C GLU A 135 8.50 -3.43 -12.95
N LYS A 136 9.07 -4.47 -12.32
CA LYS A 136 8.62 -5.85 -12.56
C LYS A 136 7.16 -6.05 -12.19
N PHE A 137 6.73 -5.47 -11.06
CA PHE A 137 5.35 -5.57 -10.59
C PHE A 137 4.35 -4.93 -11.54
N ILE A 138 4.65 -3.74 -12.10
CA ILE A 138 3.73 -3.03 -13.00
C ILE A 138 3.67 -3.67 -14.40
N LYS A 139 4.72 -4.38 -14.82
CA LYS A 139 4.81 -5.02 -16.14
C LYS A 139 4.31 -6.46 -16.17
N ALA A 140 4.06 -7.06 -15.00
CA ALA A 140 3.52 -8.41 -14.85
C ALA A 140 1.99 -8.36 -14.95
#